data_AF-A0A087UCY5-F1
#
_entry.id   AF-A0A087UCY5-F1
#
_cell.length_a   1.000
_cell.length_b   1.000
_cell.length_c   1.000
_cell.angle_alpha   90.00
_cell.angle_beta   90.00
_cell.angle_gamma   90.00
#
_symmetry.space_group_name_H-M   'P 1'
#
loop_
_entity.id
_entity.type
_entity.pdbx_description
1 polymer ?
#
loop_
_entity_poly.entity_id
_entity_poly.type
_entity_poly.pdbx_seq_one_letter_code
_entity_poly.pdbx_strand_id
1 'polypeptide(L)'
;MRFRVGDYVTSDGYVMSYVNVTDIRVEDGGEYSCTATNAVASVRHAARLDVYGPPFVRPMANFSVVAGQRVLLKCPISGYPIESVTWIK
;
A
#
# COMPACT_ATOMS: atom_id res chain seq x y z
N MET A 1 -10.41 16.02 -0.09
CA MET A 1 -9.32 15.02 0.06
C MET A 1 -9.80 13.73 -0.60
N ARG A 2 -8.99 13.12 -1.49
CA ARG A 2 -9.38 11.93 -2.27
C ARG A 2 -9.45 10.66 -1.43
N PHE A 3 -8.60 10.56 -0.42
CA PHE A 3 -8.59 9.49 0.57
C PHE A 3 -9.38 9.92 1.80
N ARG A 4 -10.27 9.05 2.27
CA ARG A 4 -10.99 9.20 3.53
C ARG A 4 -10.83 7.92 4.32
N VAL A 5 -10.14 8.00 5.45
CA VAL A 5 -9.94 6.88 6.37
C VAL A 5 -10.74 7.15 7.63
N GLY A 6 -11.37 6.13 8.17
CA GLY A 6 -12.08 6.21 9.43
C GLY A 6 -12.33 4.85 10.04
N ASP A 7 -12.78 4.86 11.28
CA ASP A 7 -13.11 3.67 12.06
C ASP A 7 -14.24 3.95 13.04
N TYR A 8 -14.95 2.90 13.42
CA TYR A 8 -15.98 2.94 14.46
C TYR A 8 -16.15 1.55 15.10
N VAL A 9 -16.71 1.53 16.31
CA VAL A 9 -17.04 0.30 17.02
C VAL A 9 -18.50 -0.05 16.74
N THR A 10 -18.76 -1.28 16.29
CA THR A 10 -20.12 -1.77 16.06
C THR A 10 -20.80 -2.09 17.39
N SER A 11 -22.13 -2.27 17.37
CA SER A 11 -22.89 -2.72 18.55
C SER A 11 -22.38 -4.05 19.12
N ASP A 12 -21.81 -4.89 18.25
CA ASP A 12 -21.30 -6.21 18.60
C ASP A 12 -19.86 -6.16 19.18
N GLY A 13 -19.29 -4.95 19.32
CA GLY A 13 -17.95 -4.74 19.88
C GLY A 13 -16.81 -4.94 18.89
N TYR A 14 -17.08 -5.09 17.59
CA TYR A 14 -16.05 -5.16 16.56
C TYR A 14 -15.61 -3.77 16.12
N VAL A 15 -14.32 -3.60 15.80
CA VAL A 15 -13.80 -2.38 15.18
C VAL A 15 -13.91 -2.53 13.67
N MET A 16 -14.71 -1.66 13.04
CA MET A 16 -14.80 -1.56 11.59
C MET A 16 -14.00 -0.35 11.12
N SER A 17 -12.94 -0.60 10.35
CA SER A 17 -12.14 0.44 9.71
C SER A 17 -12.37 0.41 8.20
N TYR A 18 -12.42 1.58 7.58
CA TYR A 18 -12.64 1.74 6.16
C TYR A 18 -11.70 2.78 5.55
N VAL A 19 -11.40 2.59 4.27
CA VAL A 19 -10.71 3.55 3.42
C VAL A 19 -11.53 3.75 2.14
N ASN A 20 -12.02 4.98 1.96
CA ASN A 20 -12.75 5.38 0.76
C ASN A 20 -11.84 6.23 -0.11
N VAL A 21 -11.69 5.83 -1.38
CA VAL A 21 -10.90 6.55 -2.38
C VAL A 21 -11.84 7.06 -3.46
N THR A 22 -11.97 8.38 -3.59
CA THR A 22 -12.80 9.02 -4.61
C THR A 22 -11.97 9.40 -5.83
N ASP A 23 -12.58 9.39 -7.02
CA ASP A 23 -11.96 9.81 -8.30
C ASP A 23 -10.74 8.95 -8.70
N ILE A 24 -10.77 7.63 -8.46
CA ILE A 24 -9.61 6.70 -8.57
C ILE A 24 -8.67 6.99 -9.76
N ARG A 25 -7.36 7.07 -9.49
CA ARG A 25 -6.31 7.29 -10.49
C ARG A 25 -5.34 6.11 -10.53
N VAL A 26 -4.59 6.01 -11.63
CA VAL A 26 -3.53 5.01 -11.80
C VAL A 26 -2.56 5.04 -10.63
N GLU A 27 -2.15 6.23 -10.19
CA GLU A 27 -1.24 6.43 -9.07
C GLU A 27 -1.76 5.88 -7.74
N ASP A 28 -3.07 5.70 -7.57
CA ASP A 28 -3.67 5.11 -6.37
C ASP A 28 -3.54 3.58 -6.35
N GLY A 29 -3.30 2.93 -7.48
CA GLY A 29 -3.08 1.49 -7.54
C GLY A 29 -1.86 1.04 -6.74
N GLY A 30 -1.89 -0.19 -6.22
CA GLY A 30 -0.79 -0.75 -5.42
C GLY A 30 -1.25 -1.69 -4.31
N GLU A 31 -0.33 -2.03 -3.41
CA GLU A 31 -0.61 -2.85 -2.23
C GLU A 31 -1.11 -1.97 -1.08
N TYR A 32 -2.37 -2.19 -0.70
CA TYR A 32 -2.99 -1.61 0.48
C TYR A 32 -2.87 -2.59 1.64
N SER A 33 -2.63 -2.09 2.85
CA SER A 33 -2.63 -2.95 4.03
C SER A 33 -3.29 -2.29 5.22
N CYS A 34 -4.11 -3.05 5.92
CA CYS A 34 -4.62 -2.68 7.23
C CYS A 34 -3.85 -3.42 8.32
N THR A 35 -3.63 -2.73 9.43
CA THR A 35 -2.95 -3.28 10.60
C THR A 35 -3.84 -3.05 11.80
N ALA A 36 -4.31 -4.14 12.42
CA ALA A 36 -5.09 -4.12 13.64
C ALA A 36 -4.15 -4.39 14.82
N THR A 37 -4.14 -3.49 15.81
CA THR A 37 -3.23 -3.56 16.95
C THR A 37 -4.00 -3.45 18.25
N ASN A 38 -3.67 -4.30 19.22
CA ASN A 38 -4.14 -4.22 20.59
C ASN A 38 -2.95 -4.26 21.57
N ALA A 39 -3.23 -4.28 22.88
CA ALA A 39 -2.18 -4.28 23.91
C ALA A 39 -1.27 -5.53 23.90
N VAL A 40 -1.66 -6.59 23.22
CA VAL A 40 -0.98 -7.89 23.22
C VAL A 40 -0.25 -8.15 21.90
N ALA A 41 -0.86 -7.79 20.77
CA ALA A 41 -0.40 -8.16 19.44
C ALA A 41 -0.82 -7.17 18.35
N SER A 42 -0.17 -7.30 17.20
CA SER A 42 -0.55 -6.63 15.96
C SER A 42 -0.68 -7.67 14.85
N VAL A 43 -1.76 -7.56 14.07
CA VAL A 43 -2.07 -8.42 12.93
C VAL A 43 -2.22 -7.53 11.70
N ARG A 44 -1.62 -7.95 10.57
CA ARG A 44 -1.65 -7.22 9.31
C ARG A 44 -2.31 -8.05 8.22
N HIS A 45 -3.15 -7.40 7.44
CA HIS A 45 -3.69 -7.95 6.20
C HIS A 45 -3.36 -7.02 5.04
N ALA A 46 -3.04 -7.57 3.88
CA ALA A 46 -2.68 -6.82 2.68
C ALA A 46 -3.50 -7.31 1.49
N ALA A 47 -3.92 -6.38 0.65
CA ALA A 47 -4.67 -6.61 -0.58
C ALA A 47 -4.15 -5.69 -1.68
N ARG A 48 -4.20 -6.16 -2.93
CA ARG A 48 -3.76 -5.38 -4.08
C ARG A 48 -4.96 -4.71 -4.75
N LEU A 49 -4.80 -3.42 -5.04
CA LEU A 49 -5.73 -2.64 -5.85
C LEU A 49 -5.10 -2.41 -7.22
N ASP A 50 -5.61 -3.10 -8.23
CA ASP A 50 -5.19 -2.90 -9.62
C ASP A 50 -6.10 -1.87 -10.29
N VAL A 51 -5.49 -0.80 -10.80
CA VAL A 51 -6.18 0.28 -11.52
C VAL A 51 -5.72 0.26 -12.96
N TYR A 52 -6.67 0.16 -13.89
CA TYR A 52 -6.38 0.12 -15.32
C TYR A 52 -5.78 1.44 -15.80
N GLY A 53 -4.69 1.33 -16.57
CA GLY A 53 -3.98 2.49 -17.11
C GLY A 53 -2.49 2.19 -17.35
N PRO A 54 -1.73 3.16 -17.88
CA PRO A 54 -0.31 3.00 -18.13
C PRO A 54 0.48 2.72 -16.84
N PRO A 55 1.62 2.02 -16.91
CA PRO A 55 2.49 1.84 -15.74
C PRO A 55 2.92 3.18 -15.14
N PHE A 56 2.82 3.30 -13.81
CA PHE A 56 3.27 4.46 -13.06
C PHE A 56 4.17 4.02 -11.90
N VAL A 57 5.36 4.61 -11.83
CA VAL A 57 6.35 4.34 -10.78
C VAL A 57 6.32 5.51 -9.80
N ARG A 58 5.99 5.24 -8.53
CA ARG A 58 6.03 6.29 -7.50
C ARG A 58 7.49 6.63 -7.13
N PRO A 59 7.78 7.89 -6.74
CA PRO A 59 9.11 8.26 -6.27
C PRO A 59 9.54 7.41 -5.06
N MET A 60 10.77 6.91 -5.08
CA MET A 60 11.39 6.21 -3.95
C MET A 60 12.32 7.16 -3.20
N ALA A 61 12.27 7.11 -1.86
CA ALA A 61 13.21 7.85 -1.03
C ALA A 61 14.61 7.20 -1.07
N ASN A 62 15.64 8.01 -0.84
CA ASN A 62 17.01 7.52 -0.69
C ASN A 62 17.09 6.56 0.49
N PHE A 63 17.78 5.44 0.31
CA PHE A 63 17.97 4.44 1.35
C PHE A 63 19.46 4.24 1.62
N SER A 64 19.84 4.21 2.89
CA SER A 64 21.20 3.87 3.33
C SER A 64 21.17 2.54 4.07
N VAL A 65 22.21 1.72 3.88
CA VAL A 65 22.33 0.42 4.52
C VAL A 65 23.74 0.24 5.06
N VAL A 66 23.87 -0.42 6.21
CA VAL A 66 25.17 -0.74 6.80
C VAL A 66 25.85 -1.80 5.93
N ALA A 67 27.16 -1.63 5.72
CA ALA A 67 27.95 -2.59 4.97
C ALA A 67 27.78 -4.02 5.53
N GLY A 68 27.54 -4.99 4.64
CA GLY A 68 27.32 -6.39 4.99
C GLY A 68 25.87 -6.76 5.32
N GLN A 69 24.95 -5.79 5.45
CA GLN A 69 23.53 -6.09 5.61
C GLN A 69 22.83 -6.32 4.25
N ARG A 70 21.82 -7.20 4.26
CA ARG A 70 20.95 -7.44 3.10
C ARG A 70 19.85 -6.38 3.07
N VAL A 71 19.54 -5.88 1.86
CA VAL A 71 18.44 -4.95 1.62
C VAL A 71 17.45 -5.54 0.63
N LEU A 72 16.16 -5.27 0.84
CA LEU A 72 15.09 -5.60 -0.08
C LEU A 72 14.48 -4.30 -0.61
N LEU A 73 14.74 -3.99 -1.89
CA LEU A 73 14.12 -2.85 -2.56
C LEU A 73 12.83 -3.31 -3.24
N LYS A 74 11.71 -2.67 -2.87
CA LYS A 74 10.42 -2.87 -3.53
C LYS A 74 10.16 -1.67 -4.45
N CYS A 75 9.97 -1.93 -5.75
CA CYS A 75 9.60 -0.88 -6.71
C CYS A 75 8.10 -0.55 -6.54
N PRO A 76 7.74 0.70 -6.19
CA PRO A 76 6.35 1.08 -5.99
C PRO A 76 5.65 1.36 -7.32
N ILE A 77 5.28 0.29 -8.02
CA ILE A 77 4.58 0.33 -9.31
C ILE A 77 3.06 0.32 -9.15
N SER A 78 2.38 0.93 -10.10
CA SER A 78 0.93 0.98 -10.24
C SER A 78 0.54 1.01 -11.73
N GLY A 79 -0.73 0.88 -12.04
CA GLY A 79 -1.21 0.62 -13.41
C GLY A 79 -1.42 -0.86 -13.68
N TYR A 80 -2.29 -1.17 -14.64
CA TYR A 80 -2.63 -2.53 -15.04
C TYR A 80 -3.14 -2.55 -16.49
N PRO A 81 -2.73 -3.51 -17.32
CA PRO A 81 -1.71 -4.55 -17.05
C PRO A 81 -0.28 -3.99 -17.10
N ILE A 82 0.65 -4.65 -16.40
CA ILE A 82 2.08 -4.32 -16.43
C ILE A 82 2.83 -5.48 -17.10
N GLU A 83 3.52 -5.21 -18.20
CA GLU A 83 4.21 -6.24 -18.97
C GLU A 83 5.53 -6.69 -18.33
N SER A 84 6.36 -5.73 -17.90
CA SER A 84 7.65 -6.04 -17.27
C SER A 84 8.10 -4.93 -16.32
N VAL A 85 8.95 -5.29 -15.35
CA VAL A 85 9.57 -4.37 -14.39
C VAL A 85 11.08 -4.58 -14.45
N THR A 86 11.83 -3.52 -14.73
CA THR A 86 13.29 -3.56 -14.85
C THR A 86 13.93 -2.64 -13.81
N TRP A 87 15.04 -3.10 -13.24
CA TRP A 87 15.87 -2.32 -12.34
C TRP A 87 17.09 -1.79 -13.09
N ILE A 88 17.37 -0.51 -12.91
CA ILE A 88 18.53 0.16 -13.50
C ILE A 88 19.37 0.71 -12.35
N LYS A 89 20.69 0.59 -12.47
CA LYS A 89 21.65 1.07 -11.47
C LYS A 89 21.94 2.55 -11.64
#